data_AF-D5RI55-F1
#
_entry.id   AF-D5RI55-F1
#
_cell.length_a   1.000
_cell.length_b   1.000
_cell.length_c   1.000
_cell.angle_alpha   90.00
_cell.angle_beta   90.00
_cell.angle_gamma   90.00
#
_symmetry.space_group_name_H-M   'P 1'
#
loop_
_entity.id
_entity.type
_entity.pdbx_description
1 polymer ?
#
loop_
_entity_poly.entity_id
_entity_poly.type
_entity_poly.pdbx_seq_one_letter_code
_entity_poly.pdbx_strand_id
1 'polypeptide(L)' 'AARVTAPRSAAPTRSWQSGLPQASGEQRECPVGTMSTLARGHDDVVRCLPL' A
#
# COMPACT_ATOMS: atom_id res chain seq x y z
N ALA A 1 36.14 -12.35 3.68
CA ALA A 1 34.75 -12.86 3.55
C ALA A 1 34.15 -12.33 2.25
N ALA A 2 33.76 -13.20 1.32
CA ALA A 2 33.21 -12.81 0.02
C ALA A 2 31.70 -12.57 0.12
N ARG A 3 31.20 -11.47 -0.44
CA ARG A 3 29.76 -11.16 -0.51
C ARG A 3 29.12 -11.97 -1.63
N VAL A 4 28.06 -12.72 -1.30
CA VAL A 4 27.21 -13.40 -2.28
C VAL A 4 26.27 -12.36 -2.89
N THR A 5 26.52 -11.97 -4.13
CA THR A 5 25.61 -11.10 -4.88
C THR A 5 24.50 -11.98 -5.46
N ALA A 6 23.32 -11.97 -4.84
CA ALA A 6 22.14 -12.59 -5.43
C ALA A 6 21.78 -11.89 -6.76
N PRO A 7 21.37 -12.62 -7.81
CA PRO A 7 20.84 -11.98 -9.00
C PRO A 7 19.56 -11.22 -8.61
N ARG A 8 19.50 -9.92 -8.89
CA ARG A 8 18.22 -9.18 -8.85
C ARG A 8 17.33 -9.79 -9.92
N SER A 9 16.47 -10.72 -9.53
CA SER A 9 15.29 -11.04 -10.33
C SER A 9 14.62 -9.71 -10.64
N ALA A 10 14.60 -9.33 -11.92
CA ALA A 10 13.93 -8.12 -12.36
C ALA A 10 12.47 -8.26 -11.92
N ALA A 11 12.09 -7.55 -10.87
CA ALA A 11 10.68 -7.43 -10.51
C ALA A 11 9.98 -6.91 -11.76
N PRO A 12 8.87 -7.55 -12.20
CA PRO A 12 8.15 -7.10 -13.37
C PRO A 12 7.85 -5.62 -13.17
N THR A 13 8.36 -4.80 -14.10
CA THR A 13 8.11 -3.36 -14.13
C THR A 13 6.60 -3.21 -14.31
N ARG A 14 5.86 -3.07 -13.21
CA ARG A 14 4.46 -2.66 -13.27
C ARG A 14 4.46 -1.30 -13.95
N SER A 15 4.08 -1.29 -15.22
CA SER A 15 3.88 -0.06 -15.96
C SER A 15 2.70 0.65 -15.32
N TRP A 16 2.96 1.73 -14.59
CA TRP A 16 1.89 2.59 -14.08
C TRP A 16 0.95 3.08 -15.20
N GLN A 17 1.44 3.08 -16.44
CA GLN A 17 0.70 3.39 -17.68
C GLN A 17 -0.45 2.43 -17.98
N SER A 18 -0.39 1.17 -17.53
CA SER A 18 -1.41 0.15 -17.82
C SER A 18 -2.54 0.11 -16.77
N GLY A 19 -2.57 1.10 -15.87
CA GLY A 19 -3.48 1.12 -14.74
C GLY A 19 -3.04 0.16 -13.61
N LEU A 20 -3.65 0.35 -12.45
CA LEU A 20 -3.47 -0.55 -11.31
C LEU A 20 -4.32 -1.81 -11.51
N PRO A 21 -3.86 -2.99 -11.06
CA PRO A 21 -4.71 -4.17 -10.96
C PRO A 21 -5.97 -3.85 -10.16
N GLN A 22 -7.08 -4.51 -10.48
CA GLN A 22 -8.28 -4.42 -9.67
C GLN A 22 -7.94 -4.73 -8.22
N ALA A 23 -8.41 -3.89 -7.29
CA ALA A 23 -8.24 -4.13 -5.87
C ALA A 23 -8.88 -5.48 -5.52
N SER A 24 -8.08 -6.40 -4.97
CA SER A 24 -8.54 -7.73 -4.56
C SER A 24 -8.90 -7.80 -3.07
N GLY A 25 -8.82 -6.69 -2.36
CA GLY A 25 -9.04 -6.62 -0.92
C GLY A 25 -9.62 -5.28 -0.50
N GLU A 26 -10.35 -5.29 0.60
CA GLU A 26 -10.79 -4.10 1.31
C GLU A 26 -9.80 -3.81 2.43
N GLN A 27 -9.37 -2.56 2.57
CA GLN A 27 -8.63 -2.15 3.76
C GLN A 27 -9.64 -2.01 4.91
N ARG A 28 -9.78 -3.06 5.71
CA ARG A 28 -10.77 -3.14 6.80
C ARG A 28 -10.29 -2.49 8.10
N GLU A 29 -8.98 -2.48 8.32
CA GLU A 29 -8.39 -1.99 9.57
C GLU A 29 -7.23 -1.03 9.30
N CYS A 30 -7.05 -0.09 10.23
CA CYS A 30 -5.90 0.80 10.22
C CYS A 30 -4.68 0.08 10.85
N PRO A 31 -3.48 0.22 10.27
CA PRO A 31 -2.27 -0.35 10.85
C PRO A 31 -2.05 0.08 12.30
N VAL A 32 -1.38 -0.77 13.09
CA VAL A 32 -0.95 -0.44 14.46
C VAL A 32 -0.18 0.90 14.45
N GLY A 33 -0.50 1.77 15.42
CA GLY A 33 0.09 3.10 15.54
C GLY A 33 -0.62 4.19 14.71
N THR A 34 -1.76 3.88 14.12
CA THR A 34 -2.61 4.86 13.41
C THR A 34 -4.05 4.84 13.93
N MET A 35 -4.75 5.96 13.83
CA MET A 35 -6.15 6.13 14.20
C MET A 35 -7.04 6.22 12.95
N SER A 36 -8.13 5.45 12.92
CA SER A 36 -9.19 5.55 11.92
C SER A 36 -9.96 6.86 12.08
N THR A 37 -9.92 7.71 11.05
CA THR A 37 -10.54 9.04 11.06
C THR A 37 -11.39 9.23 9.81
N LEU A 38 -12.64 9.68 9.95
CA LEU A 38 -13.50 10.05 8.82
C LEU A 38 -12.84 11.17 8.00
N ALA A 39 -12.76 11.00 6.69
CA ALA A 39 -12.22 12.01 5.80
C ALA A 39 -13.13 13.24 5.77
N ARG A 40 -12.54 14.44 5.84
CA ARG A 40 -13.30 15.69 5.77
C ARG A 40 -14.08 15.77 4.45
N GLY A 41 -15.38 16.00 4.55
CA GLY A 41 -16.29 16.12 3.40
C GLY A 41 -16.74 14.77 2.81
N HIS A 42 -16.48 13.66 3.50
CA HIS A 42 -16.97 12.33 3.12
C HIS A 42 -17.77 11.72 4.26
N ASP A 43 -18.77 10.92 3.90
CA ASP A 43 -19.65 10.25 4.87
C ASP A 43 -19.26 8.78 5.08
N ASP A 44 -18.42 8.22 4.20
CA ASP A 44 -18.12 6.79 4.12
C ASP A 44 -16.62 6.47 3.93
N VAL A 45 -15.77 7.50 3.83
CA VAL A 45 -14.34 7.33 3.60
C VAL A 45 -13.55 7.51 4.89
N VAL A 46 -12.83 6.47 5.31
CA VAL A 46 -11.94 6.49 6.49
C VAL A 46 -10.47 6.59 6.04
N ARG A 47 -9.69 7.41 6.75
CA ARG A 47 -8.24 7.56 6.60
C ARG A 47 -7.53 7.18 7.89
N CYS A 48 -6.36 6.56 7.77
CA CYS A 48 -5.51 6.29 8.91
C CYS A 48 -4.57 7.48 9.14
N LEU A 49 -4.68 8.12 10.30
CA LEU A 49 -3.79 9.21 10.71
C LEU A 49 -2.79 8.72 11.77
N PRO A 50 -1.56 9.24 11.81
CA PRO A 50 -0.62 8.93 12.89
C PRO A 50 -1.19 9.33 14.27
N LEU A 51 -0.92 8.52 15.29
CA LEU A 51 -1.11 8.87 16.71
C LEU A 51 0.01 9.82 17.19
#